data_AF-A0A7W0P3S6-F1
#
_entry.id   AF-A0A7W0P3S6-F1
#
_cell.length_a   1.000
_cell.length_b   1.000
_cell.length_c   1.000
_cell.angle_alpha   90.00
_cell.angle_beta   90.00
_cell.angle_gamma   90.00
#
_symmetry.space_group_name_H-M   'P 1'
#
loop_
_entity.id
_entity.type
_entity.pdbx_description
1 polymer ?
#
loop_
_entity_poly.entity_id
_entity_poly.type
_entity_poly.pdbx_seq_one_letter_code
_entity_poly.pdbx_strand_id
1 'polypeptide(L)'
;MDSMPKMRTAFTRGLAGTWSSPLIVGSLLVWLFIEWLVVVALGYPGPFALLAHVSAPTPLSTFTDLSLSTGVLGVRRGLLFVFGTAAVHALWFSVLVGLAIETIESGTASRWGAVRGLRAFPVVFSLHVIGVAVVFAAQIVAAIGGTGLALIIQMAALVVATWVFAFAPVIAVTEHRRLMDCLRRSIRAARMPGSGNLTFAAIYVVPIFATFLSPGLPGVLLDVNPPYAAWIYVVLMNLLHVAIVTAFALRYLAVAGEVPDTPVRAVPSRERASGRVGKR
;
A
#
# COMPACT_ATOMS: atom_id res chain seq x y z
N MET A 1 -4.88 14.27 -23.04
CA MET A 1 -3.56 14.17 -22.38
C MET A 1 -3.69 13.05 -21.36
N ASP A 2 -3.49 11.80 -21.78
CA ASP A 2 -3.44 10.68 -20.83
C ASP A 2 -1.98 10.26 -20.70
N SER A 3 -1.18 11.10 -20.05
CA SER A 3 0.23 10.83 -19.72
C SER A 3 0.36 9.64 -18.76
N MET A 4 -0.65 9.42 -17.92
CA MET A 4 -0.67 8.30 -16.98
C MET A 4 -1.02 6.97 -17.68
N PRO A 5 -0.23 5.90 -17.50
CA PRO A 5 -0.55 4.58 -18.03
C PRO A 5 -1.93 4.08 -17.59
N LYS A 6 -2.64 3.40 -18.50
CA LYS A 6 -3.90 2.73 -18.16
C LYS A 6 -3.70 1.69 -17.06
N MET A 7 -4.72 1.46 -16.22
CA MET A 7 -4.65 0.53 -15.08
C MET A 7 -4.16 -0.87 -15.50
N ARG A 8 -4.72 -1.42 -16.58
CA ARG A 8 -4.32 -2.72 -17.13
C ARG A 8 -2.83 -2.75 -17.49
N THR A 9 -2.34 -1.74 -18.20
CA THR A 9 -0.92 -1.66 -18.61
C THR A 9 0.01 -1.52 -17.41
N ALA A 10 -0.35 -0.69 -16.43
CA ALA A 10 0.43 -0.54 -15.21
C ALA A 10 0.51 -1.86 -14.43
N PHE A 11 -0.62 -2.57 -14.31
CA PHE A 11 -0.69 -3.85 -13.62
C PHE A 11 0.09 -4.95 -14.35
N THR A 12 -0.08 -5.11 -15.67
CA THR A 12 0.63 -6.16 -16.43
C THR A 12 2.14 -5.92 -16.44
N ARG A 13 2.59 -4.67 -16.55
CA ARG A 13 4.02 -4.34 -16.43
C ARG A 13 4.53 -4.51 -15.01
N GLY A 14 3.71 -4.21 -14.01
CA GLY A 14 4.00 -4.47 -12.60
C GLY A 14 4.22 -5.95 -12.32
N LEU A 15 3.32 -6.81 -12.80
CA LEU A 15 3.46 -8.27 -12.74
C LEU A 15 4.72 -8.73 -13.47
N ALA A 16 4.90 -8.31 -14.72
CA ALA A 16 6.05 -8.73 -15.52
C ALA A 16 7.38 -8.35 -14.85
N GLY A 17 7.52 -7.12 -14.35
CA GLY A 17 8.76 -6.66 -13.72
C GLY A 17 9.06 -7.32 -12.37
N THR A 18 8.03 -7.78 -11.65
CA THR A 18 8.21 -8.35 -10.29
C THR A 18 8.30 -9.87 -10.29
N TRP A 19 7.42 -10.54 -11.02
CA TRP A 19 7.35 -12.01 -11.02
C TRP A 19 8.45 -12.66 -11.84
N SER A 20 8.98 -11.95 -12.85
CA SER A 20 10.14 -12.42 -13.61
C SER A 20 11.48 -12.19 -12.89
N SER A 21 11.48 -11.43 -11.78
CA SER A 21 12.70 -11.10 -11.03
C SER A 21 13.00 -12.17 -9.98
N PRO A 22 14.08 -12.96 -10.16
CA PRO A 22 14.44 -13.99 -9.18
C PRO A 22 14.81 -13.39 -7.82
N LEU A 23 15.35 -12.16 -7.82
CA LEU A 23 15.71 -11.46 -6.59
C LEU A 23 14.47 -11.06 -5.78
N ILE A 24 13.43 -10.53 -6.43
CA ILE A 24 12.19 -10.15 -5.74
C ILE A 24 11.48 -11.39 -5.21
N VAL A 25 11.31 -12.42 -6.06
CA VAL A 25 10.64 -13.66 -5.65
C VAL A 25 11.42 -14.38 -4.54
N GLY A 26 12.73 -14.53 -4.70
CA GLY A 26 13.59 -15.18 -3.72
C GLY A 26 13.64 -14.44 -2.39
N SER A 27 13.81 -13.12 -2.40
CA SER A 27 13.82 -12.33 -1.16
C SER A 27 12.47 -12.36 -0.44
N LEU A 28 11.35 -12.37 -1.17
CA LEU A 28 10.02 -12.48 -0.60
C LEU A 28 9.78 -13.84 0.05
N LEU A 29 10.22 -14.93 -0.59
CA LEU A 29 10.14 -16.28 0.00
C LEU A 29 10.95 -16.37 1.29
N VAL A 30 12.19 -15.87 1.26
CA VAL A 30 13.08 -15.84 2.44
C VAL A 30 12.47 -14.97 3.54
N TRP A 31 11.94 -13.80 3.21
CA TRP A 31 11.29 -12.91 4.16
C TRP A 31 10.12 -13.58 4.86
N LEU A 32 9.17 -14.14 4.10
CA LEU A 32 7.98 -14.79 4.66
C LEU A 32 8.35 -16.01 5.52
N PHE A 33 9.36 -16.77 5.12
CA PHE A 33 9.85 -17.89 5.92
C PHE A 33 10.46 -17.42 7.24
N ILE A 34 11.35 -16.43 7.20
CA ILE A 34 11.97 -15.86 8.41
C ILE A 34 10.90 -15.26 9.32
N GLU A 35 9.97 -14.50 8.76
CA GLU A 35 8.90 -13.88 9.52
C GLU A 35 8.02 -14.92 10.20
N TRP A 36 7.64 -16.00 9.49
CA TRP A 36 6.89 -17.10 10.08
C TRP A 36 7.63 -17.72 11.27
N LEU A 37 8.91 -18.03 11.10
CA LEU A 37 9.73 -18.59 12.18
C LEU A 37 9.80 -17.64 13.38
N VAL A 38 9.95 -16.33 13.15
CA VAL A 38 9.99 -15.33 14.21
C VAL A 38 8.66 -15.26 14.95
N VAL A 39 7.52 -15.16 14.25
CA VAL A 39 6.23 -15.06 14.94
C VAL A 39 5.87 -16.35 15.67
N VAL A 40 6.21 -17.52 15.13
CA VAL A 40 6.07 -18.81 15.83
C VAL A 40 6.95 -18.85 17.08
N ALA A 41 8.21 -18.42 16.99
CA ALA A 41 9.12 -18.35 18.14
C ALA A 41 8.63 -17.39 19.24
N LEU A 42 7.91 -16.33 18.84
CA LEU A 42 7.26 -15.40 19.76
C LEU A 42 5.94 -15.95 20.34
N GLY A 43 5.49 -17.12 19.91
CA GLY A 43 4.27 -17.78 20.40
C GLY A 43 2.99 -17.36 19.68
N TYR A 44 3.09 -16.82 18.46
CA TYR A 44 1.91 -16.49 17.65
C TYR A 44 1.12 -17.77 17.30
N PRO A 45 -0.17 -17.85 17.68
CA PRO A 45 -0.97 -19.07 17.50
C PRO A 45 -1.49 -19.27 16.06
N GLY A 46 -1.24 -18.33 15.15
CA GLY A 46 -1.92 -18.23 13.87
C GLY A 46 -3.08 -17.22 13.92
N PRO A 47 -3.83 -17.04 12.80
CA PRO A 47 -3.72 -17.79 11.55
C PRO A 47 -2.51 -17.40 10.69
N PHE A 48 -1.96 -18.37 9.96
CA PHE A 48 -0.87 -18.17 9.00
C PHE A 48 -1.30 -17.27 7.82
N ALA A 49 -2.57 -17.33 7.42
CA ALA A 49 -3.11 -16.57 6.30
C ALA A 49 -2.91 -15.04 6.45
N LEU A 50 -2.74 -14.52 7.67
CA LEU A 50 -2.47 -13.09 7.89
C LEU A 50 -1.14 -12.63 7.29
N LEU A 51 -0.16 -13.53 7.11
CA LEU A 51 1.10 -13.21 6.43
C LEU A 51 0.90 -12.88 4.95
N ALA A 52 -0.25 -13.21 4.34
CA ALA A 52 -0.57 -12.89 2.95
C ALA A 52 -0.50 -11.39 2.65
N HIS A 53 -0.63 -10.54 3.67
CA HIS A 53 -0.80 -9.09 3.52
C HIS A 53 0.35 -8.26 4.09
N VAL A 54 1.47 -8.90 4.49
CA VAL A 54 2.66 -8.20 5.02
C VAL A 54 3.21 -7.18 4.02
N SER A 55 3.30 -7.55 2.75
CA SER A 55 3.83 -6.68 1.69
C SER A 55 2.76 -5.74 1.09
N ALA A 56 1.55 -5.71 1.64
CA ALA A 56 0.48 -4.85 1.15
C ALA A 56 0.80 -3.37 1.38
N PRO A 57 0.39 -2.45 0.49
CA PRO A 57 0.45 -1.03 0.79
C PRO A 57 -0.38 -0.70 2.03
N THR A 58 0.16 0.19 2.88
CA THR A 58 -0.56 0.77 4.01
C THR A 58 -1.88 1.41 3.54
N PRO A 59 -2.99 1.27 4.30
CA PRO A 59 -3.10 0.68 5.64
C PRO A 59 -3.42 -0.82 5.68
N LEU A 60 -3.39 -1.55 4.56
CA LEU A 60 -3.72 -2.98 4.57
C LEU A 60 -2.68 -3.81 5.35
N SER A 61 -1.39 -3.54 5.17
CA SER A 61 -0.32 -4.16 5.99
C SER A 61 -0.48 -3.84 7.48
N THR A 62 -1.00 -2.65 7.81
CA THR A 62 -1.22 -2.24 9.20
C THR A 62 -2.27 -3.08 9.91
N PHE A 63 -3.26 -3.63 9.19
CA PHE A 63 -4.15 -4.63 9.77
C PHE A 63 -3.40 -5.90 10.17
N THR A 64 -2.47 -6.35 9.32
CA THR A 64 -1.60 -7.49 9.64
C THR A 64 -0.70 -7.17 10.82
N ASP A 65 -0.06 -6.01 10.87
CA ASP A 65 0.77 -5.57 12.00
C ASP A 65 0.01 -5.63 13.33
N LEU A 66 -1.20 -5.06 13.36
CA LEU A 66 -2.07 -5.06 14.53
C LEU A 66 -2.47 -6.48 14.94
N SER A 67 -2.82 -7.31 13.96
CA SER A 67 -3.27 -8.68 14.21
C SER A 67 -2.14 -9.56 14.74
N LEU A 68 -0.95 -9.50 14.14
CA LEU A 68 0.23 -10.21 14.61
C LEU A 68 0.62 -9.74 16.02
N SER A 69 0.69 -8.43 16.23
CA SER A 69 1.14 -7.86 17.51
C SER A 69 0.21 -8.19 18.67
N THR A 70 -1.11 -8.12 18.45
CA THR A 70 -2.10 -8.49 19.46
C THR A 70 -2.28 -9.99 19.60
N GLY A 71 -2.04 -10.77 18.53
CA GLY A 71 -2.03 -12.24 18.58
C GLY A 71 -0.86 -12.80 19.41
N VAL A 72 0.31 -12.16 19.34
CA VAL A 72 1.51 -12.57 20.09
C VAL A 72 1.44 -12.15 21.57
N LEU A 73 1.12 -10.88 21.84
CA LEU A 73 1.26 -10.29 23.18
C LEU A 73 -0.06 -9.96 23.88
N GLY A 74 -1.19 -10.30 23.26
CA GLY A 74 -2.52 -9.84 23.67
C GLY A 74 -2.74 -8.34 23.38
N VAL A 75 -3.98 -7.87 23.56
CA VAL A 75 -4.37 -6.48 23.20
C VAL A 75 -3.52 -5.44 23.94
N ARG A 76 -3.40 -5.53 25.26
CA ARG A 76 -2.77 -4.47 26.08
C ARG A 76 -1.30 -4.21 25.71
N ARG A 77 -0.52 -5.26 25.48
CA ARG A 77 0.91 -5.14 25.13
C ARG A 77 1.11 -5.05 23.61
N GLY A 78 0.27 -5.73 22.84
CA GLY A 78 0.30 -5.75 21.38
C GLY A 78 0.09 -4.37 20.75
N LEU A 79 -0.72 -3.50 21.36
CA LEU A 79 -0.93 -2.13 20.86
C LEU A 79 0.34 -1.26 20.89
N LEU A 80 1.27 -1.52 21.80
CA LEU A 80 2.57 -0.85 21.79
C LEU A 80 3.56 -1.56 20.86
N PHE A 81 3.49 -2.90 20.84
CA PHE A 81 4.35 -3.73 20.00
C PHE A 81 4.12 -3.55 18.50
N VAL A 82 2.93 -3.09 18.09
CA VAL A 82 2.60 -2.78 16.70
C VAL A 82 3.60 -1.84 16.04
N PHE A 83 4.20 -0.91 16.79
CA PHE A 83 5.19 0.01 16.23
C PHE A 83 6.53 -0.70 15.93
N GLY A 84 6.86 -1.75 16.68
CA GLY A 84 7.99 -2.62 16.37
C GLY A 84 7.74 -3.43 15.10
N THR A 85 6.59 -4.10 15.02
CA THR A 85 6.18 -4.87 13.81
C THR A 85 6.11 -3.96 12.58
N ALA A 86 5.45 -2.80 12.71
CA ALA A 86 5.37 -1.80 11.66
C ALA A 86 6.73 -1.26 11.22
N ALA A 87 7.72 -1.16 12.11
CA ALA A 87 9.08 -0.77 11.73
C ALA A 87 9.75 -1.85 10.86
N VAL A 88 9.60 -3.11 11.24
CA VAL A 88 10.13 -4.26 10.50
C VAL A 88 9.46 -4.37 9.12
N HIS A 89 8.14 -4.26 9.05
CA HIS A 89 7.39 -4.28 7.79
C HIS A 89 7.64 -3.04 6.95
N ALA A 90 7.77 -1.86 7.54
CA ALA A 90 8.13 -0.65 6.81
C ALA A 90 9.53 -0.74 6.18
N LEU A 91 10.48 -1.38 6.86
CA LEU A 91 11.82 -1.63 6.32
C LEU A 91 11.73 -2.55 5.09
N TRP A 92 11.03 -3.67 5.22
CA TRP A 92 10.80 -4.61 4.13
C TRP A 92 10.08 -3.96 2.94
N PHE A 93 8.99 -3.23 3.21
CA PHE A 93 8.23 -2.54 2.18
C PHE A 93 9.05 -1.47 1.47
N SER A 94 9.94 -0.77 2.18
CA SER A 94 10.85 0.21 1.58
C SER A 94 11.84 -0.44 0.61
N VAL A 95 12.36 -1.63 0.95
CA VAL A 95 13.19 -2.43 0.03
C VAL A 95 12.40 -2.80 -1.22
N LEU A 96 11.17 -3.31 -1.06
CA LEU A 96 10.31 -3.67 -2.19
C LEU A 96 10.01 -2.50 -3.12
N VAL A 97 9.74 -1.30 -2.57
CA VAL A 97 9.53 -0.09 -3.37
C VAL A 97 10.77 0.27 -4.19
N GLY A 98 11.96 0.17 -3.59
CA GLY A 98 13.23 0.43 -4.29
C GLY A 98 13.50 -0.56 -5.42
N LEU A 99 13.27 -1.86 -5.18
CA LEU A 99 13.38 -2.90 -6.20
C LEU A 99 12.35 -2.70 -7.31
N ALA A 100 11.11 -2.37 -6.97
CA ALA A 100 10.04 -2.08 -7.93
C ALA A 100 10.38 -0.90 -8.84
N ILE A 101 11.00 0.16 -8.31
CA ILE A 101 11.45 1.31 -9.12
C ILE A 101 12.60 0.89 -10.04
N GLU A 102 13.56 0.13 -9.55
CA GLU A 102 14.70 -0.31 -10.35
C GLU A 102 14.29 -1.24 -11.51
N THR A 103 13.30 -2.12 -11.29
CA THR A 103 12.79 -2.97 -12.39
C THR A 103 12.07 -2.16 -13.46
N ILE A 104 11.48 -1.03 -13.11
CA ILE A 104 10.87 -0.11 -14.07
C ILE A 104 11.93 0.65 -14.87
N GLU A 105 12.94 1.18 -14.18
CA GLU A 105 13.97 2.03 -14.77
C GLU A 105 14.98 1.22 -15.62
N SER A 106 15.36 0.03 -15.16
CA SER A 106 16.46 -0.76 -15.74
C SER A 106 16.04 -2.13 -16.27
N GLY A 107 14.80 -2.56 -16.04
CA GLY A 107 14.31 -3.88 -16.42
C GLY A 107 14.78 -5.03 -15.52
N THR A 108 15.69 -4.78 -14.57
CA THR A 108 16.23 -5.79 -13.66
C THR A 108 16.24 -5.29 -12.21
N ALA A 109 16.12 -6.21 -11.25
CA ALA A 109 16.22 -5.88 -9.82
C ALA A 109 17.63 -6.20 -9.33
N SER A 110 18.20 -5.32 -8.51
CA SER A 110 19.53 -5.52 -7.93
C SER A 110 19.58 -5.08 -6.47
N ARG A 111 20.71 -5.38 -5.81
CA ARG A 111 20.97 -4.90 -4.45
C ARG A 111 20.92 -3.37 -4.34
N TRP A 112 21.19 -2.65 -5.44
CA TRP A 112 21.21 -1.18 -5.43
C TRP A 112 19.80 -0.62 -5.32
N GLY A 113 18.80 -1.22 -5.98
CA GLY A 113 17.39 -0.88 -5.79
C GLY A 113 16.97 -1.06 -4.33
N ALA A 114 17.37 -2.17 -3.69
CA ALA A 114 17.09 -2.39 -2.27
C ALA A 114 17.68 -1.28 -1.39
N VAL A 115 18.97 -0.98 -1.55
CA VAL A 115 19.66 0.08 -0.78
C VAL A 115 19.06 1.46 -1.03
N ARG A 116 18.70 1.77 -2.28
CA ARG A 116 18.00 3.01 -2.64
C ARG A 116 16.64 3.09 -1.96
N GLY A 117 15.91 1.97 -1.92
CA GLY A 117 14.61 1.83 -1.28
C GLY A 117 14.62 2.16 0.21
N LEU A 118 15.68 1.77 0.94
CA LEU A 118 15.83 2.05 2.38
C LEU A 118 15.74 3.54 2.73
N ARG A 119 15.99 4.45 1.79
CA ARG A 119 15.82 5.90 2.00
C ARG A 119 14.37 6.30 2.27
N ALA A 120 13.39 5.50 1.79
CA ALA A 120 11.98 5.73 2.05
C ALA A 120 11.53 5.24 3.42
N PHE A 121 12.37 4.52 4.17
CA PHE A 121 12.01 3.95 5.48
C PHE A 121 11.34 4.96 6.42
N PRO A 122 11.85 6.18 6.66
CA PRO A 122 11.20 7.11 7.58
C PRO A 122 9.79 7.49 7.12
N VAL A 123 9.58 7.62 5.80
CA VAL A 123 8.26 7.94 5.23
C VAL A 123 7.33 6.73 5.35
N VAL A 124 7.77 5.55 4.93
CA VAL A 124 6.97 4.32 4.98
C VAL A 124 6.61 3.95 6.41
N PHE A 125 7.53 4.07 7.36
CA PHE A 125 7.26 3.84 8.78
C PHE A 125 6.22 4.82 9.31
N SER A 126 6.36 6.11 8.99
CA SER A 126 5.37 7.12 9.37
C SER A 126 3.99 6.82 8.77
N LEU A 127 3.93 6.29 7.54
CA LEU A 127 2.67 5.85 6.95
C LEU A 127 2.06 4.69 7.75
N HIS A 128 2.83 3.70 8.18
CA HIS A 128 2.31 2.61 9.03
C HIS A 128 1.78 3.15 10.36
N VAL A 129 2.49 4.09 11.00
CA VAL A 129 2.03 4.78 12.22
C VAL A 129 0.69 5.50 11.98
N ILE A 130 0.58 6.27 10.90
CA ILE A 130 -0.68 6.91 10.50
C ILE A 130 -1.75 5.85 10.16
N GLY A 131 -1.34 4.74 9.56
CA GLY A 131 -2.18 3.59 9.22
C GLY A 131 -2.89 3.04 10.45
N VAL A 132 -2.22 2.97 11.60
CA VAL A 132 -2.84 2.54 12.87
C VAL A 132 -3.99 3.48 13.24
N ALA A 133 -3.76 4.80 13.17
CA ALA A 133 -4.81 5.79 13.42
C ALA A 133 -5.96 5.69 12.41
N VAL A 134 -5.67 5.44 11.13
CA VAL A 134 -6.67 5.23 10.08
C VAL A 134 -7.52 3.99 10.36
N VAL A 135 -6.90 2.87 10.74
CA VAL A 135 -7.61 1.62 11.05
C VAL A 135 -8.55 1.83 12.24
N PHE A 136 -8.08 2.44 13.33
CA PHE A 136 -8.93 2.75 14.48
C PHE A 136 -10.05 3.73 14.14
N ALA A 137 -9.75 4.81 13.41
CA ALA A 137 -10.76 5.76 12.97
C ALA A 137 -11.83 5.06 12.11
N ALA A 138 -11.43 4.19 11.19
CA ALA A 138 -12.35 3.41 10.37
C ALA A 138 -13.25 2.49 11.22
N GLN A 139 -12.69 1.82 12.23
CA GLN A 139 -13.44 0.98 13.16
C GLN A 139 -14.44 1.79 14.02
N ILE A 140 -14.03 2.95 14.54
CA ILE A 140 -14.89 3.82 15.35
C ILE A 140 -16.07 4.35 14.52
N VAL A 141 -15.80 4.87 13.32
CA VAL A 141 -16.85 5.38 12.43
C VAL A 141 -17.78 4.25 11.98
N ALA A 142 -17.24 3.06 11.72
CA ALA A 142 -18.02 1.89 11.37
C ALA A 142 -18.95 1.44 12.50
N ALA A 143 -18.50 1.51 13.77
CA ALA A 143 -19.32 1.19 14.92
C ALA A 143 -20.55 2.12 15.07
N ILE A 144 -20.38 3.41 14.71
CA ILE A 144 -21.49 4.39 14.72
C ILE A 144 -22.52 4.09 13.61
N GLY A 145 -22.07 3.58 12.47
CA GLY A 145 -22.94 3.25 11.33
C GLY A 145 -23.83 2.01 11.51
N GLY A 146 -23.68 1.25 12.60
CA GLY A 146 -24.38 -0.01 12.82
C GLY A 146 -23.84 -1.17 11.95
N THR A 147 -24.34 -2.38 12.19
CA THR A 147 -23.83 -3.62 11.57
C THR A 147 -23.92 -3.63 10.04
N GLY A 148 -24.94 -2.99 9.46
CA GLY A 148 -25.15 -2.94 8.01
C GLY A 148 -24.17 -2.03 7.25
N LEU A 149 -23.80 -0.88 7.81
CA LEU A 149 -22.92 0.09 7.14
C LEU A 149 -21.45 -0.06 7.54
N ALA A 150 -21.16 -0.74 8.64
CA ALA A 150 -19.81 -0.89 9.18
C ALA A 150 -18.81 -1.38 8.11
N LEU A 151 -19.16 -2.41 7.35
CA LEU A 151 -18.29 -2.98 6.32
C LEU A 151 -17.99 -1.98 5.19
N ILE A 152 -19.02 -1.27 4.72
CA ILE A 152 -18.90 -0.28 3.64
C ILE A 152 -18.01 0.89 4.09
N ILE A 153 -18.22 1.38 5.31
CA ILE A 153 -17.43 2.47 5.91
C ILE A 153 -15.97 2.06 6.05
N GLN A 154 -15.68 0.87 6.59
CA GLN A 154 -14.31 0.38 6.72
C GLN A 154 -13.64 0.30 5.35
N MET A 155 -14.31 -0.34 4.38
CA MET A 155 -13.77 -0.50 3.03
C MET A 155 -13.52 0.85 2.35
N ALA A 156 -14.47 1.79 2.44
CA ALA A 156 -14.30 3.14 1.90
C ALA A 156 -13.12 3.88 2.53
N ALA A 157 -12.94 3.78 3.85
CA ALA A 157 -11.81 4.39 4.55
C ALA A 157 -10.47 3.81 4.07
N LEU A 158 -10.38 2.50 3.87
CA LEU A 158 -9.14 1.85 3.37
C LEU A 158 -8.86 2.18 1.91
N VAL A 159 -9.89 2.26 1.07
CA VAL A 159 -9.75 2.70 -0.32
C VAL A 159 -9.20 4.12 -0.38
N VAL A 160 -9.78 5.04 0.40
CA VAL A 160 -9.34 6.44 0.44
C VAL A 160 -7.92 6.55 0.99
N ALA A 161 -7.61 5.86 2.08
CA ALA A 161 -6.27 5.88 2.67
C ALA A 161 -5.21 5.32 1.71
N THR A 162 -5.49 4.18 1.07
CA THR A 162 -4.60 3.59 0.06
C THR A 162 -4.40 4.55 -1.11
N TRP A 163 -5.48 5.18 -1.59
CA TRP A 163 -5.41 6.18 -2.66
C TRP A 163 -4.56 7.40 -2.28
N VAL A 164 -4.64 7.88 -1.03
CA VAL A 164 -3.81 8.98 -0.51
C VAL A 164 -2.34 8.57 -0.38
N PHE A 165 -2.06 7.35 0.08
CA PHE A 165 -0.71 6.88 0.38
C PHE A 165 0.03 6.28 -0.82
N ALA A 166 -0.70 5.89 -1.87
CA ALA A 166 -0.19 5.03 -2.95
C ALA A 166 1.17 5.45 -3.53
N PHE A 167 1.38 6.75 -3.74
CA PHE A 167 2.60 7.26 -4.37
C PHE A 167 3.65 7.76 -3.37
N ALA A 168 3.30 7.96 -2.10
CA ALA A 168 4.20 8.55 -1.12
C ALA A 168 5.51 7.77 -0.92
N PRO A 169 5.52 6.42 -0.87
CA PRO A 169 6.77 5.64 -0.82
C PRO A 169 7.64 5.85 -2.06
N VAL A 170 7.04 5.88 -3.25
CA VAL A 170 7.75 6.08 -4.52
C VAL A 170 8.40 7.46 -4.55
N ILE A 171 7.63 8.51 -4.18
CA ILE A 171 8.12 9.89 -4.09
C ILE A 171 9.29 10.00 -3.11
N ALA A 172 9.22 9.31 -1.97
CA ALA A 172 10.29 9.33 -0.98
C ALA A 172 11.59 8.73 -1.55
N VAL A 173 11.49 7.65 -2.33
CA VAL A 173 12.66 7.03 -2.98
C VAL A 173 13.22 7.91 -4.10
N THR A 174 12.37 8.48 -4.97
CA THR A 174 12.81 9.15 -6.20
C THR A 174 13.11 10.63 -6.05
N GLU A 175 12.46 11.32 -5.11
CA GLU A 175 12.56 12.78 -4.96
C GLU A 175 13.14 13.23 -3.63
N HIS A 176 13.49 12.29 -2.73
CA HIS A 176 14.13 12.59 -1.44
C HIS A 176 13.36 13.60 -0.57
N ARG A 177 12.03 13.53 -0.63
CA ARG A 177 11.14 14.43 0.11
C ARG A 177 10.77 13.89 1.49
N ARG A 178 10.36 14.80 2.37
CA ARG A 178 9.84 14.47 3.71
C ARG A 178 8.38 14.02 3.61
N LEU A 179 7.90 13.32 4.66
CA LEU A 179 6.57 12.71 4.71
C LEU A 179 5.43 13.63 4.24
N MET A 180 5.33 14.84 4.79
CA MET A 180 4.22 15.76 4.45
C MET A 180 4.26 16.19 2.98
N ASP A 181 5.46 16.38 2.43
CA ASP A 181 5.62 16.74 1.01
C ASP A 181 5.30 15.54 0.12
N CYS A 182 5.72 14.33 0.50
CA CYS A 182 5.35 13.08 -0.18
C CYS A 182 3.83 12.88 -0.19
N LEU A 183 3.15 13.07 0.94
CA LEU A 183 1.69 12.93 1.05
C LEU A 183 0.95 13.96 0.21
N ARG A 184 1.34 15.25 0.31
CA ARG A 184 0.73 16.33 -0.47
C ARG A 184 0.89 16.10 -1.96
N ARG A 185 2.09 15.69 -2.40
CA ARG A 185 2.39 15.38 -3.80
C ARG A 185 1.69 14.09 -4.27
N SER A 186 1.61 13.07 -3.42
CA SER A 186 0.84 11.85 -3.66
C SER A 186 -0.63 12.16 -3.92
N ILE A 187 -1.27 12.99 -3.09
CA ILE A 187 -2.68 13.42 -3.30
C ILE A 187 -2.84 14.16 -4.62
N ARG A 188 -1.91 15.06 -4.97
CA ARG A 188 -1.98 15.80 -6.24
C ARG A 188 -1.84 14.86 -7.44
N ALA A 189 -0.87 13.94 -7.41
CA ALA A 189 -0.71 12.91 -8.43
C ALA A 189 -1.95 12.00 -8.53
N ALA A 190 -2.52 11.64 -7.39
CA ALA A 190 -3.71 10.80 -7.29
C ALA A 190 -4.97 11.48 -7.87
N ARG A 191 -5.01 12.82 -7.88
CA ARG A 191 -6.08 13.65 -8.42
C ARG A 191 -5.88 14.11 -9.86
N MET A 192 -4.79 13.70 -10.53
CA MET A 192 -4.56 14.06 -11.93
C MET A 192 -5.78 13.67 -12.79
N PRO A 193 -6.29 14.57 -13.66
CA PRO A 193 -7.45 14.30 -14.50
C PRO A 193 -7.28 13.04 -15.34
N GLY A 194 -8.35 12.25 -15.50
CA GLY A 194 -8.31 11.02 -16.30
C GLY A 194 -7.51 9.87 -15.68
N SER A 195 -6.90 10.05 -14.50
CA SER A 195 -6.03 9.03 -13.92
C SER A 195 -6.74 7.73 -13.54
N GLY A 196 -7.97 7.79 -13.00
CA GLY A 196 -8.65 6.60 -12.49
C GLY A 196 -7.95 5.96 -11.27
N ASN A 197 -7.08 6.69 -10.57
CA ASN A 197 -6.32 6.17 -9.42
C ASN A 197 -7.22 5.72 -8.26
N LEU A 198 -8.35 6.41 -8.01
CA LEU A 198 -9.30 6.01 -6.98
C LEU A 198 -9.97 4.67 -7.33
N THR A 199 -10.38 4.51 -8.59
CA THR A 199 -10.91 3.24 -9.12
C THR A 199 -9.87 2.12 -9.01
N PHE A 200 -8.60 2.41 -9.32
CA PHE A 200 -7.51 1.45 -9.18
C PHE A 200 -7.32 1.00 -7.73
N ALA A 201 -7.30 1.96 -6.79
CA ALA A 201 -7.27 1.65 -5.36
C ALA A 201 -8.49 0.85 -4.91
N ALA A 202 -9.69 1.17 -5.40
CA ALA A 202 -10.91 0.42 -5.07
C ALA A 202 -10.88 -1.03 -5.58
N ILE A 203 -10.55 -1.23 -6.86
CA ILE A 203 -10.44 -2.57 -7.47
C ILE A 203 -9.37 -3.42 -6.77
N TYR A 204 -8.33 -2.79 -6.22
CA TYR A 204 -7.32 -3.48 -5.43
C TYR A 204 -7.79 -3.76 -3.99
N VAL A 205 -8.19 -2.74 -3.24
CA VAL A 205 -8.47 -2.84 -1.80
C VAL A 205 -9.69 -3.69 -1.51
N VAL A 206 -10.78 -3.58 -2.29
CA VAL A 206 -12.04 -4.31 -2.04
C VAL A 206 -11.83 -5.84 -2.00
N PRO A 207 -11.26 -6.49 -3.02
CA PRO A 207 -11.04 -7.94 -2.98
C PRO A 207 -9.99 -8.36 -1.95
N ILE A 208 -8.96 -7.55 -1.70
CA ILE A 208 -7.95 -7.84 -0.66
C ILE A 208 -8.58 -7.75 0.73
N PHE A 209 -9.45 -6.77 0.98
CA PHE A 209 -10.15 -6.69 2.25
C PHE A 209 -11.09 -7.87 2.46
N ALA A 210 -11.74 -8.34 1.39
CA ALA A 210 -12.56 -9.55 1.46
C ALA A 210 -11.75 -10.79 1.84
N THR A 211 -10.45 -10.87 1.50
CA THR A 211 -9.62 -12.01 1.88
C THR A 211 -9.29 -12.02 3.38
N PHE A 212 -9.19 -10.87 4.03
CA PHE A 212 -9.07 -10.81 5.50
C PHE A 212 -10.28 -11.42 6.23
N LEU A 213 -11.46 -11.39 5.61
CA LEU A 213 -12.72 -11.83 6.22
C LEU A 213 -13.14 -13.24 5.81
N SER A 214 -12.40 -13.89 4.91
CA SER A 214 -12.83 -15.15 4.30
C SER A 214 -12.40 -16.37 5.13
N PRO A 215 -13.35 -17.14 5.70
CA PRO A 215 -13.02 -18.32 6.51
C PRO A 215 -12.62 -19.55 5.68
N GLY A 216 -12.70 -19.48 4.34
CA GLY A 216 -12.38 -20.58 3.44
C GLY A 216 -10.95 -20.58 2.89
N LEU A 217 -10.11 -19.61 3.30
CA LEU A 217 -8.77 -19.49 2.75
C LEU A 217 -7.79 -20.48 3.38
N PRO A 218 -6.79 -20.97 2.63
CA PRO A 218 -5.73 -21.80 3.20
C PRO A 218 -4.97 -21.06 4.31
N GLY A 219 -4.76 -21.73 5.46
CA GLY A 219 -3.99 -21.19 6.59
C GLY A 219 -4.77 -20.31 7.57
N VAL A 220 -6.11 -20.29 7.49
CA VAL A 220 -6.99 -19.55 8.43
C VAL A 220 -7.20 -20.25 9.77
N LEU A 221 -6.85 -21.53 9.86
CA LEU A 221 -6.88 -22.26 11.13
C LEU A 221 -5.63 -21.94 11.94
N LEU A 222 -5.76 -22.07 13.27
CA LEU A 222 -4.64 -21.94 14.19
C LEU A 222 -3.75 -23.18 14.08
N ASP A 223 -2.60 -23.01 13.42
CA ASP A 223 -1.63 -24.07 13.23
C ASP A 223 -0.23 -23.46 13.06
N VAL A 224 0.77 -24.12 13.63
CA VAL A 224 2.20 -23.76 13.53
C VAL A 224 2.87 -24.39 12.32
N ASN A 225 2.25 -25.39 11.69
CA ASN A 225 2.76 -26.07 10.50
C ASN A 225 1.80 -25.90 9.31
N PRO A 226 1.82 -24.75 8.62
CA PRO A 226 0.87 -24.47 7.56
C PRO A 226 1.00 -25.45 6.39
N PRO A 227 -0.11 -25.92 5.79
CA PRO A 227 -0.06 -26.79 4.63
C PRO A 227 0.51 -26.05 3.41
N TYR A 228 1.00 -26.80 2.41
CA TYR A 228 1.56 -26.21 1.18
C TYR A 228 0.61 -25.22 0.49
N ALA A 229 -0.70 -25.47 0.52
CA ALA A 229 -1.69 -24.55 -0.04
C ALA A 229 -1.68 -23.16 0.63
N ALA A 230 -1.40 -23.10 1.94
CA ALA A 230 -1.29 -21.85 2.69
C ALA A 230 -0.04 -21.07 2.29
N TRP A 231 1.09 -21.76 2.11
CA TRP A 231 2.32 -21.16 1.59
C TRP A 231 2.13 -20.59 0.19
N ILE A 232 1.53 -21.36 -0.73
CA ILE A 232 1.24 -20.90 -2.09
C ILE A 232 0.36 -19.65 -2.05
N TYR A 233 -0.71 -19.66 -1.25
CA TYR A 233 -1.60 -18.52 -1.09
C TYR A 233 -0.88 -17.26 -0.58
N VAL A 234 -0.14 -17.39 0.53
CA VAL A 234 0.59 -16.27 1.16
C VAL A 234 1.64 -15.69 0.21
N VAL A 235 2.38 -16.54 -0.52
CA VAL A 235 3.38 -16.11 -1.50
C VAL A 235 2.73 -15.38 -2.67
N LEU A 236 1.68 -15.94 -3.26
CA LEU A 236 0.99 -15.33 -4.40
C LEU A 236 0.37 -13.97 -4.02
N MET A 237 -0.18 -13.83 -2.82
CA MET A 237 -0.73 -12.56 -2.35
C MET A 237 0.36 -11.50 -2.15
N ASN A 238 1.48 -11.86 -1.52
CA ASN A 238 2.58 -10.90 -1.36
C ASN A 238 3.18 -10.50 -2.73
N LEU A 239 3.30 -11.44 -3.68
CA LEU A 239 3.73 -11.14 -5.05
C LEU A 239 2.73 -10.23 -5.78
N LEU A 240 1.43 -10.40 -5.55
CA LEU A 240 0.39 -9.50 -6.05
C LEU A 240 0.55 -8.09 -5.46
N HIS A 241 0.81 -7.99 -4.16
CA HIS A 241 1.05 -6.71 -3.49
C HIS A 241 2.26 -5.97 -4.08
N VAL A 242 3.37 -6.68 -4.33
CA VAL A 242 4.58 -6.10 -4.94
C VAL A 242 4.30 -5.64 -6.38
N ALA A 243 3.51 -6.41 -7.15
CA ALA A 243 3.09 -6.01 -8.50
C ALA A 243 2.23 -4.72 -8.47
N ILE A 244 1.36 -4.56 -7.46
CA ILE A 244 0.55 -3.36 -7.26
C ILE A 244 1.42 -2.15 -6.89
N VAL A 245 2.41 -2.32 -6.00
CA VAL A 245 3.39 -1.27 -5.68
C VAL A 245 4.14 -0.83 -6.95
N THR A 246 4.55 -1.78 -7.78
CA THR A 246 5.22 -1.51 -9.06
C THR A 246 4.29 -0.80 -10.04
N ALA A 247 3.00 -1.16 -10.08
CA ALA A 247 2.01 -0.47 -10.89
C ALA A 247 1.82 0.99 -10.43
N PHE A 248 1.80 1.25 -9.11
CA PHE A 248 1.77 2.62 -8.60
C PHE A 248 3.05 3.39 -8.94
N ALA A 249 4.22 2.78 -8.81
CA ALA A 249 5.48 3.39 -9.20
C ALA A 249 5.50 3.76 -10.70
N LEU A 250 5.09 2.84 -11.59
CA LEU A 250 4.97 3.10 -13.02
C LEU A 250 4.05 4.30 -13.32
N ARG A 251 2.89 4.33 -12.67
CA ARG A 251 1.90 5.39 -12.87
C ARG A 251 2.40 6.74 -12.39
N TYR A 252 3.09 6.76 -11.25
CA TYR A 252 3.68 7.98 -10.71
C TYR A 252 4.81 8.51 -11.57
N LEU A 253 5.80 7.67 -11.90
CA LEU A 253 6.99 8.07 -12.64
C LEU A 253 6.63 8.63 -14.03
N ALA A 254 5.58 8.11 -14.66
CA ALA A 254 5.09 8.61 -15.94
C ALA A 254 4.55 10.06 -15.88
N VAL A 255 4.04 10.50 -14.73
CA VAL A 255 3.47 11.86 -14.57
C VAL A 255 4.29 12.73 -13.63
N ALA A 256 5.42 12.26 -13.11
CA ALA A 256 6.15 12.94 -12.04
C ALA A 256 6.50 14.39 -12.42
N GLY A 257 6.85 14.66 -13.68
CA GLY A 257 7.13 16.02 -14.18
C GLY A 257 5.90 16.92 -14.33
N GLU A 258 4.69 16.35 -14.37
CA GLU A 258 3.42 17.08 -14.55
C GLU A 258 2.72 17.37 -13.21
N VAL A 259 3.13 16.70 -12.13
CA VAL A 259 2.53 16.90 -10.81
C VAL A 259 2.97 18.25 -10.22
N PRO A 260 2.04 19.19 -9.97
CA PRO A 260 2.38 20.52 -9.47
C PRO A 260 3.11 20.45 -8.12
N ASP A 261 4.11 21.30 -7.91
CA ASP A 261 4.78 21.44 -6.60
C ASP A 261 3.95 22.26 -5.62
N THR A 262 3.25 23.28 -6.10
CA THR A 262 2.32 24.12 -5.32
C THR A 262 0.87 23.85 -5.70
N PRO A 263 -0.10 24.01 -4.76
CA PRO A 263 -1.52 23.93 -5.11
C PRO A 263 -1.85 24.98 -6.17
N VAL A 264 -2.48 24.57 -7.27
CA VAL A 264 -3.01 25.52 -8.26
C VAL A 264 -4.13 26.31 -7.57
N ARG A 265 -3.93 27.61 -7.37
CA ARG A 265 -4.98 28.49 -6.83
C ARG A 265 -6.12 28.46 -7.83
N ALA A 266 -7.31 28.01 -7.39
CA ALA A 266 -8.51 28.13 -8.21
C ALA A 266 -8.73 29.62 -8.46
N VAL A 267 -8.42 30.09 -9.67
CA VAL A 267 -8.75 31.46 -10.08
C VAL A 267 -10.27 31.48 -10.23
N PRO A 268 -11.00 32.29 -9.43
CA PRO A 268 -12.43 32.43 -9.62
C PRO A 268 -12.65 32.91 -11.06
N SER A 269 -13.46 32.20 -11.82
CA SER A 269 -13.85 32.54 -13.19
C SER A 269 -14.70 33.83 -13.18
N ARG A 270 -14.04 34.98 -13.06
CA ARG A 270 -14.69 36.30 -12.98
C ARG A 270 -14.81 37.02 -14.33
N GLU A 271 -14.58 36.32 -15.45
CA GLU A 271 -14.40 36.96 -16.77
C GLU A 271 -15.38 36.48 -17.86
N ARG A 272 -16.59 36.02 -17.49
CA ARG A 272 -17.67 35.76 -18.46
C ARG A 272 -18.92 36.62 -18.31
N ALA A 273 -18.92 37.63 -17.44
CA ALA A 273 -20.12 38.41 -17.10
C ALA A 273 -20.06 39.93 -17.41
N SER A 274 -19.06 40.45 -18.14
CA SER A 274 -19.04 41.87 -18.54
C SER A 274 -19.25 42.13 -20.04
N GLY A 275 -19.56 41.10 -20.83
CA GLY A 275 -19.70 41.19 -22.29
C GLY A 275 -21.13 41.41 -22.79
N ARG A 276 -21.96 42.24 -22.14
CA ARG A 276 -23.23 42.74 -22.72
C ARG A 276 -23.57 44.12 -22.16
N VAL A 277 -22.79 45.12 -22.57
CA VAL A 277 -23.19 46.52 -22.51
C VAL A 277 -22.91 47.15 -23.87
N GLY A 278 -23.97 47.59 -24.55
CA GLY A 278 -23.91 48.69 -25.51
C GLY A 278 -23.85 48.33 -27.00
N LYS A 279 -25.01 48.52 -27.66
CA LYS A 279 -25.25 49.27 -28.92
C LYS A 279 -26.78 49.22 -29.12
N ARG A 280 -27.54 50.23 -28.69
CA ARG A 280 -27.92 51.44 -29.46
C ARG A 280 -28.26 51.11 -30.90
#